data_AF-A0A969L5N8-F1
#
_entry.id   AF-A0A969L5N8-F1
#
_cell.length_a   1.000
_cell.length_b   1.000
_cell.length_c   1.000
_cell.angle_alpha   90.00
_cell.angle_beta   90.00
_cell.angle_gamma   90.00
#
_symmetry.space_group_name_H-M   'P 1'
#
loop_
_entity.id
_entity.type
_entity.pdbx_description
1 polymer ?
#
loop_
_entity_poly.entity_id
_entity_poly.type
_entity_poly.pdbx_seq_one_letter_code
_entity_poly.pdbx_strand_id
1 'polypeptide(L)'
;MAQTALLIFANTPQQELASKALVPQFKPSDELRLAQAMVSYARQVAYASKLPVVEIFSDQQVGHNFAERYTHAIAQVFAMGYQNVISIGGDCPGLRVSDLRE
;
A
#
# COMPACT_ATOMS: atom_id res chain seq x y z
N MET A 1 18.95 -14.01 -5.08
CA MET A 1 17.61 -13.40 -5.15
C MET A 1 17.37 -12.68 -3.84
N ALA A 2 16.71 -11.52 -3.83
CA ALA A 2 16.35 -10.84 -2.58
C ALA A 2 15.36 -11.73 -1.81
N GLN A 3 15.55 -11.93 -0.50
CA GLN A 3 14.67 -12.79 0.30
C GLN A 3 13.41 -12.05 0.73
N THR A 4 13.50 -10.73 0.88
CA THR A 4 12.41 -9.90 1.36
C THR A 4 11.80 -9.07 0.24
N ALA A 5 10.47 -9.10 0.10
CA ALA A 5 9.72 -8.16 -0.73
C ALA A 5 8.94 -7.16 0.12
N LEU A 6 8.76 -5.97 -0.40
CA LEU A 6 7.90 -4.94 0.17
C LEU A 6 6.56 -4.94 -0.56
N LEU A 7 5.47 -5.21 0.18
CA LEU A 7 4.10 -5.19 -0.31
C LEU A 7 3.44 -3.85 0.04
N ILE A 8 3.09 -3.06 -0.97
CA ILE A 8 2.16 -1.94 -0.80
C ILE A 8 0.74 -2.51 -0.91
N PHE A 9 0.02 -2.55 0.21
CA PHE A 9 -1.38 -2.97 0.27
C PHE A 9 -2.25 -1.78 0.66
N ALA A 10 -2.96 -1.21 -0.31
CA ALA A 10 -3.70 0.03 -0.11
C ALA A 10 -4.98 0.08 -0.96
N ASN A 11 -5.88 1.00 -0.62
CA ASN A 11 -6.96 1.37 -1.53
C ASN A 11 -6.41 2.23 -2.68
N THR A 12 -7.07 2.19 -3.85
CA THR A 12 -6.88 3.26 -4.84
C THR A 12 -7.36 4.60 -4.23
N PRO A 13 -6.81 5.76 -4.66
CA PRO A 13 -7.27 7.05 -4.17
C PRO A 13 -8.79 7.24 -4.27
N GLN A 14 -9.39 6.74 -5.36
CA GLN A 14 -10.84 6.79 -5.59
C GLN A 14 -11.60 5.90 -4.61
N GLN A 15 -11.12 4.69 -4.35
CA GLN A 15 -11.76 3.78 -3.40
C GLN A 15 -11.65 4.30 -1.96
N GLU A 16 -10.54 4.96 -1.62
CA GLU A 16 -10.35 5.57 -0.30
C GLU A 16 -11.43 6.62 -0.03
N LEU A 17 -11.64 7.54 -0.99
CA LEU A 17 -12.69 8.57 -0.93
C LEU A 17 -14.11 7.98 -0.91
N ALA A 18 -14.34 6.86 -1.61
CA ALA A 18 -15.63 6.18 -1.59
C ALA A 18 -15.91 5.51 -0.24
N SER A 19 -14.87 5.15 0.51
CA SER A 19 -14.99 4.44 1.79
C SER A 19 -15.14 5.36 2.99
N LYS A 20 -14.55 6.57 2.94
CA LYS A 20 -14.60 7.57 4.02
C LYS A 20 -14.19 8.95 3.50
N ALA A 21 -14.65 9.99 4.21
CA ALA A 21 -14.04 11.32 4.11
C ALA A 21 -12.68 11.30 4.81
N LEU A 22 -11.66 11.88 4.17
CA LEU A 22 -10.33 12.01 4.74
C LEU A 22 -10.23 13.25 5.62
N VAL A 23 -10.77 14.36 5.11
CA VAL A 23 -10.83 15.65 5.81
C VAL A 23 -12.21 16.24 5.50
N PRO A 24 -13.18 16.18 6.43
CA PRO A 24 -14.57 16.57 6.16
C PRO A 24 -14.78 17.98 5.60
N GLN A 25 -13.81 18.88 5.81
CA GLN A 25 -13.82 20.26 5.36
C GLN A 25 -13.40 20.42 3.88
N PHE A 26 -12.71 19.41 3.33
CA PHE A 26 -12.11 19.47 2.01
C PHE A 26 -13.16 19.21 0.93
N LYS A 27 -12.96 19.84 -0.23
CA LYS A 27 -13.73 19.47 -1.42
C LYS A 27 -13.28 18.09 -1.90
N PRO A 28 -14.12 17.32 -2.60
CA PRO A 28 -13.73 16.00 -3.12
C PRO A 28 -12.46 16.01 -3.98
N SER A 29 -12.20 17.10 -4.71
CA SER A 29 -10.97 17.26 -5.49
C SER A 29 -9.72 17.48 -4.63
N ASP A 30 -9.85 18.13 -3.48
CA ASP A 30 -8.77 18.29 -2.50
C ASP A 30 -8.49 16.96 -1.79
N GLU A 31 -9.53 16.23 -1.40
CA GLU A 31 -9.39 14.89 -0.83
C GLU A 31 -8.73 13.92 -1.82
N LEU A 32 -9.10 13.97 -3.10
CA LEU A 32 -8.50 13.12 -4.12
C LEU A 32 -7.01 13.42 -4.30
N ARG A 33 -6.63 14.70 -4.31
CA ARG A 33 -5.23 15.12 -4.36
C ARG A 33 -4.45 14.66 -3.15
N LEU A 34 -5.04 14.74 -1.95
CA LEU A 34 -4.43 14.25 -0.72
C LEU A 34 -4.21 12.73 -0.78
N ALA A 35 -5.23 11.96 -1.14
CA ALA A 35 -5.14 10.51 -1.29
C ALA A 35 -4.08 10.10 -2.32
N GLN A 36 -4.02 10.79 -3.47
CA GLN A 36 -2.97 10.60 -4.47
C GLN A 36 -1.59 10.90 -3.91
N ALA A 37 -1.41 12.00 -3.19
CA ALA A 37 -0.14 12.37 -2.59
C ALA A 37 0.32 11.35 -1.54
N MET A 38 -0.58 10.82 -0.73
CA MET A 38 -0.29 9.79 0.27
C MET A 38 0.19 8.48 -0.40
N VAL A 39 -0.52 8.00 -1.42
CA VAL A 39 -0.10 6.82 -2.20
C VAL A 39 1.23 7.05 -2.91
N SER A 40 1.41 8.22 -3.54
CA SER A 40 2.67 8.59 -4.18
C SER A 40 3.83 8.63 -3.20
N TYR A 41 3.61 9.12 -1.98
CA TYR A 41 4.62 9.13 -0.91
C TYR A 41 4.99 7.71 -0.47
N ALA A 42 4.00 6.85 -0.21
CA ALA A 42 4.24 5.45 0.16
C ALA A 42 5.06 4.72 -0.92
N ARG A 43 4.72 4.91 -2.20
CA ARG A 43 5.51 4.40 -3.34
C ARG A 43 6.93 4.94 -3.34
N GLN A 44 7.11 6.26 -3.19
CA GLN A 44 8.42 6.88 -3.17
C GLN A 44 9.32 6.28 -2.07
N VAL A 45 8.77 6.12 -0.86
CA VAL A 45 9.51 5.54 0.28
C VAL A 45 9.81 4.06 0.03
N ALA A 46 8.85 3.29 -0.49
CA ALA A 46 9.04 1.89 -0.85
C ALA A 46 10.15 1.69 -1.89
N TYR A 47 10.11 2.40 -3.02
CA TYR A 47 11.13 2.28 -4.06
C TYR A 47 12.50 2.80 -3.61
N ALA A 48 12.54 3.81 -2.74
CA ALA A 48 13.78 4.30 -2.16
C ALA A 48 14.46 3.30 -1.20
N SER A 49 13.72 2.33 -0.66
CA SER A 49 14.28 1.24 0.18
C SER A 49 15.16 0.26 -0.59
N LYS A 50 15.08 0.25 -1.93
CA LYS A 50 15.74 -0.72 -2.82
C LYS A 50 15.31 -2.18 -2.63
N LEU A 51 14.28 -2.44 -1.84
CA LEU A 51 13.62 -3.74 -1.79
C LEU A 51 12.78 -3.95 -3.08
N PRO A 52 12.59 -5.20 -3.53
CA PRO A 52 11.59 -5.53 -4.54
C PRO A 52 10.20 -5.07 -4.06
N VAL A 53 9.52 -4.26 -4.86
CA VAL A 53 8.19 -3.72 -4.51
C VAL A 53 7.11 -4.48 -5.28
N VAL A 54 6.11 -4.97 -4.55
CA VAL A 54 4.86 -5.50 -5.09
C VAL A 54 3.73 -4.57 -4.67
N GLU A 55 2.93 -4.11 -5.62
CA GLU A 55 1.80 -3.23 -5.34
C GLU A 55 0.49 -3.98 -5.56
N ILE A 56 -0.39 -3.98 -4.57
CA ILE A 56 -1.73 -4.56 -4.65
C ILE A 56 -2.73 -3.52 -4.15
N PHE A 57 -3.42 -2.88 -5.09
CA PHE A 57 -4.45 -1.90 -4.82
C PHE A 57 -5.84 -2.53 -4.76
N SER A 58 -6.84 -1.79 -4.25
CA SER A 58 -8.21 -2.30 -4.05
C SER A 58 -8.86 -2.93 -5.27
N ASP A 59 -8.49 -2.52 -6.48
CA ASP A 59 -8.95 -3.09 -7.75
C ASP A 59 -8.33 -4.45 -8.10
N GLN A 60 -7.24 -4.83 -7.42
CA GLN A 60 -6.50 -6.08 -7.56
C GLN A 60 -6.67 -7.02 -6.36
N GLN A 61 -7.25 -6.53 -5.26
CA GLN A 61 -7.45 -7.32 -4.04
C GLN A 61 -8.55 -8.37 -4.24
N VAL A 62 -8.33 -9.58 -3.70
CA VAL A 62 -9.26 -10.71 -3.83
C VAL A 62 -9.66 -11.20 -2.43
N GLY A 63 -10.96 -11.22 -2.15
CA GLY A 63 -11.52 -11.62 -0.86
C GLY A 63 -12.72 -10.78 -0.46
N HIS A 64 -13.61 -11.34 0.35
CA HIS A 64 -14.87 -10.71 0.74
C HIS A 64 -14.71 -9.67 1.85
N ASN A 65 -13.72 -9.86 2.72
CA ASN A 65 -13.41 -8.94 3.82
C ASN A 65 -11.94 -8.53 3.79
N PHE A 66 -11.57 -7.60 4.68
CA PHE A 66 -10.20 -7.11 4.78
C PHE A 66 -9.19 -8.23 5.04
N ALA A 67 -9.50 -9.15 5.97
CA ALA A 67 -8.59 -10.22 6.36
C ALA A 67 -8.30 -11.17 5.19
N GLU A 68 -9.32 -11.54 4.42
CA GLU A 68 -9.17 -12.37 3.21
C GLU A 68 -8.33 -11.65 2.16
N ARG A 69 -8.63 -10.37 1.87
CA ARG A 69 -7.87 -9.58 0.89
C ARG A 69 -6.40 -9.43 1.28
N TYR A 70 -6.15 -9.15 2.56
CA TYR A 70 -4.80 -8.94 3.08
C TYR A 70 -3.98 -10.24 3.10
N THR A 71 -4.55 -11.34 3.60
CA THR A 71 -3.86 -12.64 3.64
C THR A 71 -3.64 -13.21 2.25
N HIS A 72 -4.58 -13.01 1.31
CA HIS A 72 -4.40 -13.39 -0.08
C HIS A 72 -3.27 -12.61 -0.76
N ALA A 73 -3.19 -11.28 -0.55
CA ALA A 73 -2.11 -10.45 -1.07
C ALA A 73 -0.72 -10.92 -0.57
N ILE A 74 -0.61 -11.23 0.72
CA ILE A 74 0.62 -11.79 1.30
C ILE A 74 0.95 -13.15 0.68
N ALA A 75 -0.03 -14.03 0.53
CA ALA A 75 0.16 -15.34 -0.09
C ALA A 75 0.63 -15.23 -1.55
N GLN A 76 0.14 -14.26 -2.32
CA GLN A 76 0.63 -13.97 -3.66
C GLN A 76 2.12 -13.61 -3.67
N VAL A 77 2.56 -12.76 -2.73
CA VAL A 77 3.98 -12.38 -2.63
C VAL A 77 4.86 -13.60 -2.30
N PHE A 78 4.43 -14.47 -1.39
CA PHE A 78 5.13 -15.73 -1.12
C PHE A 78 5.15 -16.66 -2.35
N ALA A 79 4.06 -16.73 -3.12
CA ALA A 79 3.99 -17.52 -4.34
C ALA A 79 4.93 -16.99 -5.46
N MET A 80 5.36 -15.73 -5.39
CA MET A 80 6.40 -15.17 -6.28
C MET A 80 7.83 -15.63 -5.88
N GLY A 81 7.99 -16.37 -4.79
CA GLY A 81 9.28 -16.96 -4.36
C GLY A 81 10.04 -16.16 -3.31
N TYR A 82 9.45 -15.09 -2.75
CA TYR A 82 10.04 -14.36 -1.62
C TYR A 82 9.87 -15.16 -0.31
N GLN A 83 10.79 -14.98 0.64
CA GLN A 83 10.79 -15.66 1.94
C GLN A 83 10.30 -14.78 3.09
N ASN A 84 10.39 -13.46 2.94
CA ASN A 84 9.89 -12.48 3.89
C ASN A 84 9.05 -11.42 3.18
N VAL A 85 8.08 -10.84 3.89
CA VAL A 85 7.22 -9.77 3.38
C VAL A 85 7.17 -8.64 4.40
N ILE A 86 7.54 -7.42 3.96
CA ILE A 86 7.26 -6.19 4.70
C ILE A 86 6.04 -5.57 4.04
N SER A 87 4.90 -5.50 4.74
CA SER A 87 3.69 -4.86 4.19
C SER A 87 3.53 -3.45 4.73
N ILE A 88 3.19 -2.51 3.85
CA ILE A 88 2.88 -1.12 4.18
C ILE A 88 1.55 -0.71 3.59
N GLY A 89 0.86 0.21 4.28
CA GLY A 89 -0.33 0.90 3.78
C GLY A 89 0.02 2.15 2.95
N GLY A 90 -1.00 2.71 2.30
CA GLY A 90 -0.89 3.99 1.58
C GLY A 90 -1.05 5.22 2.49
N ASP A 91 -1.26 5.03 3.79
CA ASP A 91 -1.75 6.02 4.74
C ASP A 91 -0.77 6.33 5.90
N CYS A 92 0.51 6.00 5.73
CA CYS A 92 1.56 6.26 6.71
C CYS A 92 2.44 7.47 6.30
N PRO A 93 2.02 8.72 6.51
CA PRO A 93 2.80 9.91 6.11
C PRO A 93 4.12 10.06 6.89
N GLY A 94 4.27 9.38 8.02
CA GLY A 94 5.49 9.36 8.82
C GLY A 94 6.48 8.26 8.43
N LEU A 95 6.14 7.38 7.48
CA LEU A 95 6.98 6.25 7.08
C LEU A 95 8.28 6.73 6.44
N ARG A 96 9.41 6.24 6.94
CA ARG A 96 10.74 6.59 6.42
C ARG A 96 11.39 5.36 5.80
N VAL A 97 12.29 5.60 4.85
CA VAL A 97 13.12 4.53 4.26
C VAL A 97 13.90 3.78 5.34
N SER A 98 14.29 4.45 6.43
CA SER A 98 14.97 3.82 7.57
C SER A 98 14.14 2.75 8.28
N ASP A 99 12.82 2.79 8.15
CA ASP A 99 11.88 1.87 8.79
C ASP A 99 11.73 0.57 7.97
N LEU A 100 12.21 0.58 6.71
CA LEU A 100 12.07 -0.50 5.74
C LEU A 100 13.43 -1.16 5.49
N ARG A 101 13.82 -2.08 6.36
CA ARG A 101 15.10 -2.80 6.29
C ARG A 101 14.87 -4.30 6.35
N GLU A 102 15.70 -5.04 5.62
CA GLU A 102 15.84 -6.50 5.73
C GLU A 102 16.65 -6.89 6.98
#